data_AF-A0A7C3QKV9-F1
#
_entry.id   AF-A0A7C3QKV9-F1
#
_cell.length_a   1.000
_cell.length_b   1.000
_cell.length_c   1.000
_cell.angle_alpha   90.00
_cell.angle_beta   90.00
_cell.angle_gamma   90.00
#
_symmetry.space_group_name_H-M   'P 1'
#
loop_
_entity.id
_entity.type
_entity.pdbx_description
1 polymer ?
#
loop_
_entity_poly.entity_id
_entity_poly.type
_entity_poly.pdbx_seq_one_letter_code
_entity_poly.pdbx_strand_id
1 'polypeptide(L)'
;MRYSDLMNVMFRLYGATRCYLCLDALSEYADISCGDFLAGDYDDSFRELTGCTLVVERTARGRRILEQAAKDRALVTHHLPLDRMSKRITGMAKGKKNRCIVRLWRRHRKKQPLPDYHFSLPTPSPKAMRSELLYRVFILFRGYRMRTIILRLLFSPLGEWLARLNVKRKKMFCDYHGN
;
A
#
# COMPACT_ATOMS: atom_id res chain seq x y z
N MET A 1 -14.28 -14.61 -1.98
CA MET A 1 -13.07 -13.74 -2.17
C MET A 1 -13.12 -12.59 -1.17
N ARG A 2 -12.01 -12.22 -0.51
CA ARG A 2 -12.00 -11.10 0.44
C ARG A 2 -11.99 -9.75 -0.29
N TYR A 3 -12.68 -8.76 0.25
CA TYR A 3 -12.73 -7.40 -0.30
C TYR A 3 -11.33 -6.80 -0.55
N SER A 4 -10.40 -6.97 0.39
CA SER A 4 -9.03 -6.48 0.25
C SER A 4 -8.24 -7.11 -0.90
N ASP A 5 -8.49 -8.39 -1.21
CA ASP A 5 -7.86 -9.07 -2.35
C ASP A 5 -8.44 -8.56 -3.67
N LEU A 6 -9.75 -8.27 -3.73
CA LEU A 6 -10.39 -7.62 -4.89
C LEU A 6 -9.81 -6.23 -5.15
N MET A 7 -9.72 -5.38 -4.12
CA MET A 7 -9.19 -4.01 -4.24
C MET A 7 -7.75 -4.01 -4.76
N ASN A 8 -6.91 -4.93 -4.31
CA ASN A 8 -5.54 -5.08 -4.81
C ASN A 8 -5.47 -5.38 -6.31
N VAL A 9 -6.42 -6.16 -6.85
CA VAL A 9 -6.52 -6.42 -8.29
C VAL A 9 -7.06 -5.18 -9.00
N MET A 10 -8.10 -4.53 -8.47
CA MET A 10 -8.70 -3.34 -9.07
C MET A 10 -7.68 -2.21 -9.22
N PHE A 11 -6.88 -1.92 -8.20
CA PHE A 11 -5.83 -0.89 -8.29
C PHE A 11 -4.80 -1.18 -9.38
N ARG A 12 -4.49 -2.46 -9.65
CA ARG A 12 -3.56 -2.84 -10.72
C ARG A 12 -4.20 -2.68 -12.10
N LEU A 13 -5.48 -3.03 -12.24
CA LEU A 13 -6.17 -2.95 -13.53
C LEU A 13 -6.56 -1.52 -13.91
N TYR A 14 -6.97 -0.70 -12.94
CA TYR A 14 -7.61 0.60 -13.18
C TYR A 14 -6.84 1.81 -12.65
N GLY A 15 -5.78 1.65 -11.85
CA GLY A 15 -5.04 2.78 -11.26
C GLY A 15 -4.47 3.77 -12.29
N ALA A 16 -4.64 5.08 -12.12
CA ALA A 16 -4.18 6.05 -13.10
C ALA A 16 -2.65 5.98 -13.34
N THR A 17 -2.20 6.28 -14.56
CA THR A 17 -0.76 6.23 -14.92
C THR A 17 0.09 7.14 -14.02
N ARG A 18 -0.42 8.33 -13.67
CA ARG A 18 0.22 9.27 -12.75
C ARG A 18 0.51 8.68 -11.36
N CYS A 19 -0.35 7.78 -10.86
CA CYS A 19 -0.18 7.17 -9.53
C CYS A 19 1.10 6.34 -9.42
N TYR A 20 1.66 5.90 -10.55
CA TYR A 20 2.91 5.14 -10.61
C TYR A 20 4.16 6.01 -10.52
N LEU A 21 4.01 7.33 -10.58
CA LEU A 21 5.05 8.33 -10.42
C LEU A 21 5.00 9.01 -9.05
N CYS A 22 4.03 8.63 -8.20
CA CYS A 22 3.87 9.14 -6.83
C CYS A 22 4.76 8.36 -5.85
N LEU A 23 5.61 9.09 -5.11
CA LEU A 23 6.51 8.53 -4.10
C LEU A 23 5.87 8.44 -2.71
N ASP A 24 4.92 9.32 -2.41
CA ASP A 24 4.25 9.34 -1.11
C ASP A 24 3.29 8.17 -0.97
N ALA A 25 3.50 7.32 0.03
CA ALA A 25 2.67 6.15 0.29
C ALA A 25 1.74 6.31 1.49
N LEU A 26 2.05 7.22 2.41
CA LEU A 26 1.48 7.29 3.77
C LEU A 26 1.02 8.71 4.13
N SER A 27 0.81 9.56 3.13
CA SER A 27 0.51 10.99 3.28
C SER A 27 1.53 11.65 4.20
N GLU A 28 2.80 11.55 3.80
CA GLU A 28 3.96 11.83 4.64
C GLU A 28 4.10 13.31 5.03
N TYR A 29 3.42 14.20 4.31
CA TYR A 29 3.42 15.65 4.54
C TYR A 29 2.15 16.17 5.24
N ALA A 30 1.21 15.30 5.61
CA ALA A 30 0.00 15.72 6.30
C ALA A 30 0.25 15.98 7.80
N ASP A 31 -0.51 16.89 8.42
CA ASP A 31 -0.50 17.05 9.88
C ASP A 31 -0.92 15.76 10.61
N ILE A 32 -1.93 15.08 10.03
CA ILE A 32 -2.49 13.80 10.46
C ILE A 32 -2.69 12.96 9.21
N SER A 33 -2.24 11.71 9.20
CA SER A 33 -2.61 10.74 8.16
C SER A 33 -3.36 9.55 8.73
N CYS A 34 -4.32 9.05 7.94
CA CYS A 34 -5.23 7.98 8.33
C CYS A 34 -5.12 6.81 7.35
N GLY A 35 -5.23 5.59 7.85
CA GLY A 35 -5.23 4.37 7.05
C GLY A 35 -5.91 3.21 7.77
N ASP A 36 -6.05 2.09 7.07
CA ASP A 36 -6.55 0.85 7.67
C ASP A 36 -5.52 0.33 8.70
N PHE A 37 -5.97 0.05 9.92
CA PHE A 37 -5.13 -0.52 10.98
C PHE A 37 -4.68 -1.95 10.67
N LEU A 38 -5.42 -2.66 9.80
CA LEU A 38 -5.14 -4.05 9.43
C LEU A 38 -5.02 -4.96 10.66
N ALA A 39 -6.00 -4.93 11.56
CA ALA A 39 -6.02 -5.68 12.83
C ALA A 39 -5.61 -7.17 12.71
N GLY A 40 -5.88 -7.81 11.56
CA GLY A 40 -5.44 -9.20 11.27
C GLY A 40 -3.92 -9.40 11.10
N ASP A 41 -3.12 -8.35 11.28
CA ASP A 41 -1.66 -8.39 11.32
C ASP A 41 -1.12 -8.61 12.75
N TYR A 42 -1.99 -8.55 13.76
CA TYR A 42 -1.72 -8.72 15.18
C TYR A 42 -2.35 -10.00 15.71
N ASP A 43 -1.69 -10.66 16.66
CA ASP A 43 -2.17 -11.90 17.29
C ASP A 43 -2.55 -11.72 18.78
N ASP A 44 -2.43 -10.49 19.30
CA ASP A 44 -2.76 -10.11 20.68
C ASP A 44 -3.99 -9.18 20.73
N SER A 45 -4.14 -8.41 21.81
CA SER A 45 -5.27 -7.50 22.04
C SER A 45 -5.44 -6.45 20.94
N PHE A 46 -4.40 -6.11 20.17
CA PHE A 46 -4.55 -5.21 19.03
C PHE A 46 -5.45 -5.79 17.94
N ARG A 47 -5.59 -7.12 17.85
CA ARG A 47 -6.51 -7.77 16.91
C ARG A 47 -7.98 -7.39 17.14
N GLU A 48 -8.33 -7.06 18.38
CA GLU A 48 -9.68 -6.67 18.77
C GLU A 48 -10.05 -5.27 18.24
N LEU A 49 -9.05 -4.45 17.87
CA LEU A 49 -9.23 -3.13 17.25
C LEU A 49 -9.63 -3.22 15.75
N THR A 50 -10.38 -4.25 15.39
CA THR A 50 -10.93 -4.39 14.03
C THR A 50 -11.93 -3.27 13.76
N GLY A 51 -11.77 -2.58 12.64
CA GLY A 51 -12.58 -1.41 12.28
C GLY A 51 -12.01 -0.09 12.77
N CYS A 52 -10.96 -0.09 13.58
CA CYS A 52 -10.22 1.11 13.93
C CYS A 52 -9.38 1.62 12.74
N THR A 53 -9.09 2.92 12.78
CA THR A 53 -8.23 3.60 11.80
C THR A 53 -6.84 3.76 12.41
N LEU A 54 -5.80 3.41 11.66
CA LEU A 54 -4.43 3.79 12.00
C LEU A 54 -4.26 5.28 11.75
N VAL A 55 -3.90 6.02 12.78
CA VAL A 55 -3.65 7.45 12.71
C VAL A 55 -2.18 7.73 13.00
N VAL A 56 -1.54 8.52 12.13
CA VAL A 56 -0.17 9.00 12.33
C VAL A 56 -0.21 10.52 12.49
N GLU A 57 0.17 10.99 13.67
CA GLU A 57 0.47 12.40 13.96
C GLU A 57 1.86 12.76 13.43
N ARG A 58 2.01 13.91 12.76
CA ARG A 58 3.32 14.37 12.27
C ARG A 58 3.72 15.76 12.77
N THR A 59 2.76 16.62 13.06
CA THR A 59 3.03 18.02 13.41
C THR A 59 2.37 18.40 14.73
N ALA A 60 2.87 19.48 15.36
CA ALA A 60 2.27 20.05 16.56
C ALA A 60 0.82 20.53 16.34
N ARG A 61 0.44 20.87 15.10
CA ARG A 61 -0.95 21.17 14.75
C ARG A 61 -1.79 19.89 14.76
N GLY A 62 -1.32 18.82 14.13
CA GLY A 62 -1.98 17.52 14.14
C GLY A 62 -2.20 16.99 15.56
N ARG A 63 -1.17 17.10 16.41
CA ARG A 63 -1.25 16.74 17.83
C ARG A 63 -2.40 17.45 18.53
N ARG A 64 -2.42 18.78 18.46
CA ARG A 64 -3.46 19.60 19.12
C ARG A 64 -4.87 19.24 18.67
N ILE A 65 -5.05 18.94 17.38
CA ILE A 65 -6.35 18.52 16.84
C ILE A 65 -6.77 17.17 17.43
N LEU A 66 -5.87 16.18 17.47
CA LEU A 66 -6.18 14.86 18.01
C LEU A 66 -6.44 14.90 19.52
N GLU A 67 -5.64 15.66 20.28
CA GLU A 67 -5.84 15.88 21.71
C GLU A 67 -7.19 16.54 21.99
N GLN A 68 -7.56 17.55 21.21
CA GLN A 68 -8.85 18.22 21.36
C GLN A 68 -10.01 17.28 21.03
N ALA A 69 -9.93 16.53 19.93
CA ALA A 69 -10.95 15.55 19.56
C ALA A 69 -11.12 14.45 20.61
N ALA A 70 -10.03 14.02 21.26
CA ALA A 70 -10.09 13.08 22.38
C ALA A 70 -10.75 13.71 23.62
N LYS A 71 -10.40 14.95 23.97
CA LYS A 71 -11.03 15.71 25.07
C LYS A 71 -12.53 15.89 24.86
N ASP A 72 -12.94 16.18 23.63
CA ASP A 72 -14.33 16.34 23.22
C ASP A 72 -15.07 15.01 23.07
N ARG A 73 -14.40 13.87 23.35
CA ARG A 73 -14.92 12.51 23.21
C ARG A 73 -15.43 12.19 21.80
N ALA A 74 -14.92 12.88 20.79
CA ALA A 74 -15.22 12.62 19.38
C ALA A 74 -14.50 11.36 18.86
N LEU A 75 -13.43 10.94 19.53
CA LEU A 75 -12.69 9.72 19.22
C LEU A 75 -12.13 9.06 20.49
N VAL A 76 -11.86 7.77 20.40
CA VAL A 76 -11.11 6.99 21.39
C VAL A 76 -9.76 6.64 20.77
N THR A 77 -8.67 6.98 21.47
CA THR A 77 -7.31 6.71 21.00
C THR A 77 -6.75 5.45 21.66
N HIS A 78 -6.14 4.59 20.86
CA HIS A 78 -5.32 3.48 21.34
C HIS A 78 -3.88 3.71 20.90
N HIS A 79 -2.95 3.69 21.85
CA HIS A 79 -1.53 3.88 21.54
C HIS A 79 -0.96 2.62 20.88
N LEU A 80 -0.42 2.77 19.68
CA LEU A 80 0.33 1.72 18.98
C LEU A 80 1.83 2.01 19.09
N PRO A 81 2.61 1.17 19.81
CA PRO A 81 4.07 1.30 19.86
C PRO A 81 4.72 1.20 18.47
N LEU A 82 5.80 1.94 18.24
CA LEU A 82 6.44 2.04 16.92
C LEU A 82 7.01 0.69 16.43
N ASP A 83 7.53 -0.13 17.34
CA ASP A 83 8.04 -1.48 17.08
C ASP A 83 6.94 -2.47 16.66
N ARG A 84 5.68 -2.15 16.98
CA ARG A 84 4.48 -2.92 16.61
C ARG A 84 3.85 -2.44 15.30
N MET A 85 4.50 -1.54 14.54
CA MET A 85 3.95 -1.10 13.24
C MET A 85 3.86 -2.25 12.24
N SER A 86 2.70 -2.42 11.61
CA SER A 86 2.48 -3.47 10.60
C SER A 86 3.59 -3.51 9.54
N LYS A 87 4.33 -4.62 9.49
CA LYS A 87 5.29 -4.98 8.43
C LYS A 87 4.67 -4.90 7.04
N ARG A 88 3.35 -5.15 6.92
CA ARG A 88 2.65 -5.08 5.63
C ARG A 88 2.53 -3.63 5.15
N ILE A 89 2.13 -2.71 6.03
CA ILE A 89 2.00 -1.28 5.68
C ILE A 89 3.37 -0.70 5.30
N THR A 90 4.39 -0.93 6.12
CA THR A 90 5.75 -0.45 5.87
C THR A 90 6.34 -1.08 4.61
N GLY A 91 6.14 -2.38 4.40
CA GLY A 91 6.56 -3.11 3.20
C GLY A 91 5.87 -2.60 1.92
N MET A 92 4.58 -2.28 2.00
CA MET A 92 3.80 -1.72 0.90
C MET A 92 4.30 -0.31 0.53
N ALA A 93 4.55 0.54 1.52
CA ALA A 93 5.12 1.88 1.34
C ALA A 93 6.52 1.82 0.70
N LYS A 94 7.42 0.99 1.25
CA LYS A 94 8.76 0.76 0.69
C LYS A 94 8.69 0.23 -0.74
N GLY A 95 7.79 -0.72 -1.01
CA GLY A 95 7.57 -1.26 -2.35
C GLY A 95 7.10 -0.21 -3.35
N LYS A 96 6.19 0.69 -2.96
CA LYS A 96 5.72 1.81 -3.79
C LYS A 96 6.87 2.74 -4.13
N LYS A 97 7.59 3.23 -3.12
CA LYS A 97 8.74 4.13 -3.28
C LYS A 97 9.79 3.54 -4.23
N ASN A 98 10.24 2.31 -3.97
CA ASN A 98 11.27 1.65 -4.78
C ASN A 98 10.88 1.53 -6.26
N ARG A 99 9.64 1.11 -6.56
CA ARG A 99 9.17 1.00 -7.94
C ARG A 99 9.02 2.37 -8.60
N CYS A 100 8.58 3.38 -7.85
CA CYS A 100 8.45 4.73 -8.35
C CYS A 100 9.82 5.35 -8.70
N ILE A 101 10.81 5.19 -7.83
CA ILE A 101 12.20 5.63 -8.08
C ILE A 101 12.74 5.03 -9.39
N VAL A 102 12.55 3.72 -9.63
CA VAL A 102 12.96 3.07 -10.89
C VAL A 102 12.31 3.74 -12.10
N ARG A 103 11.02 4.10 -12.01
CA ARG A 103 10.29 4.74 -13.11
C ARG A 103 10.78 6.16 -13.36
N LEU A 104 10.94 6.95 -12.30
CA LEU A 104 11.46 8.32 -12.39
C LEU A 104 12.87 8.31 -12.97
N TRP A 105 13.75 7.42 -12.50
CA TRP A 105 15.11 7.25 -13.02
C TRP A 105 15.12 6.90 -14.53
N ARG A 106 14.26 5.98 -14.98
CA ARG A 106 14.16 5.64 -16.41
C ARG A 106 13.63 6.80 -17.25
N ARG A 107 12.64 7.54 -16.74
CA ARG A 107 12.09 8.73 -17.42
C ARG A 107 13.15 9.83 -17.52
N HIS A 108 13.90 10.06 -16.45
CA HIS A 108 15.02 10.99 -16.40
C HIS A 108 16.07 10.67 -17.46
N ARG A 109 16.52 9.41 -17.53
CA ARG A 109 17.46 8.96 -18.57
C ARG A 109 16.95 9.13 -20.00
N LYS A 110 15.62 9.09 -20.19
CA LYS A 110 14.96 9.32 -21.48
C LYS A 110 14.61 10.79 -21.73
N LYS A 111 15.03 11.71 -20.87
CA LYS A 111 14.69 13.15 -20.92
C LYS A 111 13.18 13.41 -21.00
N GLN A 112 12.37 12.55 -20.38
CA GLN A 112 10.92 12.71 -20.33
C GLN A 112 10.53 13.64 -19.16
N PRO A 113 9.36 14.32 -19.23
CA PRO A 113 8.87 15.14 -18.13
C PRO A 113 8.76 14.34 -16.82
N LEU A 114 9.19 14.96 -15.73
CA LEU A 114 9.19 14.40 -14.38
C LEU A 114 8.47 15.37 -13.43
N PRO A 115 7.71 14.86 -12.45
CA PRO A 115 7.35 15.68 -11.29
C PRO A 115 8.61 16.10 -10.54
N ASP A 116 8.66 17.37 -10.12
CA ASP A 116 9.69 17.85 -9.21
C ASP A 116 9.29 17.52 -7.77
N TYR A 117 10.16 16.77 -7.10
CA TYR A 117 10.02 16.43 -5.69
C TYR A 117 11.07 17.12 -4.80
N HIS A 118 11.83 18.05 -5.37
CA HIS A 118 12.88 18.82 -4.69
C HIS A 118 13.96 17.97 -4.01
N PHE A 119 14.29 16.82 -4.61
CA PHE A 119 15.41 15.99 -4.18
C PHE A 119 16.10 15.33 -5.40
N SER A 120 17.36 14.94 -5.23
CA SER A 120 18.12 14.23 -6.26
C SER A 120 17.67 12.77 -6.39
N LEU A 121 17.26 12.37 -7.60
CA LEU A 121 16.78 11.00 -7.83
C LEU A 121 17.87 9.96 -7.52
N PRO A 122 17.68 9.08 -6.52
CA PRO A 122 18.67 8.08 -6.19
C PRO A 122 18.73 7.00 -7.27
N THR A 123 19.91 6.39 -7.43
CA THR A 123 20.08 5.24 -8.32
C THR A 123 19.30 4.04 -7.77
N PRO A 124 18.41 3.42 -8.58
CA PRO A 124 17.61 2.30 -8.11
C PRO A 124 18.46 1.03 -7.91
N SER A 125 18.15 0.26 -6.86
CA SER A 125 18.80 -1.04 -6.64
C SER A 125 18.36 -2.09 -7.68
N PRO A 126 19.19 -3.11 -7.96
CA PRO A 126 18.82 -4.21 -8.87
C PRO A 126 17.52 -4.93 -8.45
N LYS A 127 17.31 -5.09 -7.15
CA LYS A 127 16.06 -5.66 -6.59
C LYS A 127 14.84 -4.80 -6.93
N ALA A 128 14.96 -3.47 -6.81
CA ALA A 128 13.89 -2.55 -7.20
C ALA A 128 13.62 -2.61 -8.70
N MET A 129 14.67 -2.67 -9.53
CA MET A 129 14.53 -2.79 -10.99
C MET A 129 13.81 -4.07 -11.41
N ARG A 130 14.16 -5.22 -10.82
CA ARG A 130 13.48 -6.51 -11.06
C ARG A 130 12.01 -6.45 -10.62
N SER A 131 11.73 -5.89 -9.44
CA SER A 131 10.36 -5.72 -8.94
C SER A 131 9.51 -4.85 -9.86
N GLU A 132 10.06 -3.76 -10.39
CA GLU A 132 9.36 -2.87 -11.31
C GLU A 132 9.11 -3.54 -12.67
N LEU A 133 10.08 -4.31 -13.19
CA LEU A 133 9.92 -5.08 -14.42
C LEU A 133 8.73 -6.03 -14.34
N LEU A 134 8.64 -6.83 -13.27
CA LEU A 134 7.49 -7.71 -13.03
C LEU A 134 6.18 -6.91 -12.95
N TYR A 135 6.21 -5.73 -12.35
CA TYR A 135 5.04 -4.85 -12.29
C TYR A 135 4.62 -4.34 -13.67
N ARG A 136 5.56 -4.06 -14.58
CA ARG A 136 5.24 -3.59 -15.94
C ARG A 136 4.51 -4.64 -16.76
N VAL A 137 4.79 -5.93 -16.54
CA VAL A 137 4.03 -7.01 -17.19
C VAL A 137 2.55 -6.88 -16.83
N PHE A 138 2.22 -6.53 -15.57
CA PHE A 138 0.82 -6.28 -15.18
C PHE A 138 0.20 -5.06 -15.86
N ILE A 139 0.98 -4.05 -16.25
CA ILE A 139 0.47 -2.89 -16.99
C ILE A 139 -0.01 -3.30 -18.39
N LEU A 140 0.61 -4.31 -19.01
CA LEU A 140 0.18 -4.83 -20.32
C LEU A 140 -1.23 -5.45 -20.26
N PHE A 141 -1.64 -5.94 -19.09
CA PHE A 141 -2.97 -6.51 -18.87
C PHE A 141 -4.07 -5.48 -18.61
N ARG A 142 -3.79 -4.18 -18.80
CA ARG A 142 -4.75 -3.11 -18.54
C ARG A 142 -5.61 -2.73 -19.74
N GLY A 143 -5.49 -3.41 -20.88
CA GLY A 143 -6.40 -3.26 -22.01
C GLY A 143 -7.81 -3.76 -21.68
N TYR A 144 -8.83 -3.21 -22.33
CA TYR A 144 -10.25 -3.55 -22.09
C TYR A 144 -10.49 -5.07 -22.10
N ARG A 145 -10.05 -5.76 -23.17
CA ARG A 145 -10.21 -7.23 -23.31
C ARG A 145 -9.55 -8.00 -22.16
N MET A 146 -8.31 -7.64 -21.81
CA MET A 146 -7.57 -8.31 -20.73
C MET A 146 -8.19 -8.07 -19.36
N ARG A 147 -8.68 -6.85 -19.09
CA ARG A 147 -9.43 -6.55 -17.86
C ARG A 147 -10.66 -7.43 -17.75
N THR A 148 -11.46 -7.56 -18.81
CA THR A 148 -12.65 -8.41 -18.82
C THR A 148 -12.31 -9.86 -18.55
N ILE A 149 -11.26 -10.41 -19.19
CA ILE A 149 -10.80 -11.79 -18.94
C ILE A 149 -10.38 -11.96 -17.48
N ILE A 150 -9.58 -11.04 -16.94
CA ILE A 150 -9.10 -11.11 -15.55
C ILE A 150 -10.26 -11.01 -14.58
N LEU A 151 -11.24 -10.14 -14.82
CA LEU A 151 -12.43 -10.02 -13.97
C LEU A 151 -13.29 -11.29 -14.02
N ARG A 152 -13.55 -11.84 -15.22
CA ARG A 152 -14.26 -13.11 -15.37
C ARG A 152 -13.56 -14.23 -14.62
N LEU A 153 -12.23 -14.32 -14.72
CA LEU A 153 -11.45 -15.28 -13.95
C LEU A 153 -11.56 -15.02 -12.45
N LEU A 154 -11.44 -13.76 -12.01
CA LEU A 154 -11.48 -13.36 -10.61
C LEU A 154 -12.80 -13.72 -9.92
N PHE A 155 -13.92 -13.59 -10.64
CA PHE A 155 -15.26 -13.91 -10.16
C PHE A 155 -15.72 -15.35 -10.50
N SER A 156 -14.86 -16.18 -11.10
CA SER A 156 -15.17 -17.59 -11.36
C SER A 156 -14.79 -18.49 -10.18
N PRO A 157 -15.28 -19.75 -10.16
CA PRO A 157 -14.85 -20.75 -9.17
C PRO A 157 -13.33 -20.97 -9.16
N LEU A 158 -12.69 -20.89 -10.33
CA LEU A 158 -11.23 -21.00 -10.45
C LEU A 158 -10.53 -19.81 -9.79
N GLY A 159 -11.03 -18.58 -9.97
CA GLY A 159 -10.50 -17.41 -9.28
C GLY A 159 -10.61 -17.50 -7.77
N GLU A 160 -11.73 -18.03 -7.27
CA GLU A 160 -11.89 -18.26 -5.83
C GLU A 160 -10.89 -19.29 -5.30
N TRP A 161 -10.71 -20.40 -6.02
CA TRP A 161 -9.71 -21.41 -5.67
C TRP A 161 -8.29 -20.83 -5.66
N LEU A 162 -7.91 -20.07 -6.69
CA LEU A 162 -6.62 -19.37 -6.76
C LEU A 162 -6.44 -18.37 -5.61
N ALA A 163 -7.51 -17.66 -5.22
CA ALA A 163 -7.46 -16.74 -4.09
C ALA A 163 -7.18 -17.48 -2.77
N ARG A 164 -7.85 -18.63 -2.53
CA ARG A 164 -7.61 -19.49 -1.35
C ARG A 164 -6.17 -20.01 -1.33
N LEU A 165 -5.64 -20.44 -2.47
CA LEU A 165 -4.23 -20.86 -2.59
C LEU A 165 -3.26 -19.71 -2.28
N ASN A 166 -3.52 -18.50 -2.80
CA ASN A 166 -2.66 -17.35 -2.52
C ASN A 166 -2.69 -16.96 -1.03
N VAL A 167 -3.82 -17.11 -0.34
CA VAL A 167 -3.89 -16.92 1.12
C VAL A 167 -3.03 -17.95 1.85
N LYS A 168 -3.13 -19.24 1.49
CA LYS A 168 -2.27 -20.29 2.06
C LYS A 168 -0.78 -20.00 1.81
N ARG A 169 -0.42 -19.64 0.57
CA ARG A 169 0.94 -19.26 0.20
C ARG A 169 1.45 -18.07 1.02
N LYS A 170 0.63 -17.03 1.20
CA LYS A 170 0.99 -15.87 2.04
C LYS A 170 1.24 -16.30 3.48
N LYS A 171 0.40 -17.16 4.07
CA LYS A 171 0.64 -17.67 5.43
C LYS A 171 1.95 -18.47 5.56
N MET A 172 2.31 -19.27 4.55
CA MET A 172 3.53 -20.10 4.58
C MET A 172 4.82 -19.33 4.30
N PHE A 173 4.78 -18.33 3.41
CA PHE A 173 5.98 -17.70 2.86
C PHE A 173 6.08 -16.20 3.11
N CYS A 174 5.04 -15.57 3.66
CA CYS A 174 5.05 -14.14 3.94
C CYS A 174 4.84 -13.90 5.43
N ASP A 175 5.93 -13.51 6.11
CA ASP A 175 5.95 -13.10 7.51
C ASP A 175 5.29 -11.70 7.69
N TYR A 176 3.97 -11.65 7.57
CA TYR A 176 3.18 -10.44 7.84
C TYR A 176 2.31 -10.56 9.10
N HIS A 177 2.32 -11.72 9.75
CA HIS A 177 1.52 -12.02 10.95
C HIS A 177 2.44 -11.97 12.18
N GLY A 178 1.90 -11.68 13.36
CA GLY A 178 2.67 -11.54 14.60
C GLY A 178 3.45 -10.24 14.72
N ASN A 179 2.88 -9.11 14.24
CA ASN A 179 3.45 -7.79 14.54
C ASN A 179 3.20 -7.39 15.99
#